data_AF-A0A7V9G201-F1
#
_entry.id   AF-A0A7V9G201-F1
#
_cell.length_a   1.000
_cell.length_b   1.000
_cell.length_c   1.000
_cell.angle_alpha   90.00
_cell.angle_beta   90.00
_cell.angle_gamma   90.00
#
_symmetry.space_group_name_H-M   'P 1'
#
loop_
_entity.id
_entity.type
_entity.pdbx_description
1 polymer ?
#
loop_
_entity_poly.entity_id
_entity_poly.type
_entity_poly.pdbx_seq_one_letter_code
_entity_poly.pdbx_strand_id
1 'polypeptide(L)'
;MIEATGDSARGEEWAFVRLAIEGGRIVDADADGLESPLRGLTLLEAAAVPGETLAADALANALGPVFRAKAKPGRVAVAMSGGVDSAVALLRAGPDAVGVTLRLWLDPAGPDSERACCSPAAVIAARETCHALGLPHVTLDLRDVFRALVVAPFVDGYARGETPNPCGRCNGSFRFDELLRFAERAGAPTLWTGHYAAVVERDGRRLLARGVDPTKDQSYMLATLDPALLDRIGFPLGADTKTAVRAEAGNAGLAAAERRESQEACFLAGDDYRAFLERQGVTASDGPILDEDGRELGRHDGSWRYTPGQRRGLGVAATQPLYALRTNAATNTVVVGPRAALEIRRVEVTGRLHLPVDRADAKLRYRSPALPARVRPTDDGFALELEEPAFGVAVGQVVALYDDGAIVGSGVVSSASRN
;
A
#
# COMPACT_ATOMS: atom_id res chain seq x y z
N MET A 1 -20.76 -19.72 23.18
CA MET A 1 -20.25 -20.57 22.08
C MET A 1 -20.25 -19.74 20.80
N ILE A 2 -19.14 -19.73 20.07
CA ILE A 2 -18.99 -19.06 18.77
C ILE A 2 -18.84 -20.16 17.72
N GLU A 3 -19.64 -20.12 16.66
CA GLU A 3 -19.43 -20.97 15.50
C GLU A 3 -18.72 -20.16 14.41
N ALA A 4 -17.73 -20.78 13.76
CA ALA A 4 -17.00 -20.16 12.67
C ALA A 4 -16.83 -21.18 11.54
N THR A 5 -17.00 -20.72 10.31
CA THR A 5 -16.89 -21.56 9.13
C THR A 5 -16.03 -20.87 8.09
N GLY A 6 -15.34 -21.66 7.28
CA GLY A 6 -14.58 -21.15 6.15
C GLY A 6 -14.45 -22.21 5.07
N ASP A 7 -14.44 -21.77 3.83
CA ASP A 7 -14.28 -22.61 2.66
C ASP A 7 -13.14 -22.10 1.78
N SER A 8 -12.58 -22.98 0.96
CA SER A 8 -11.62 -22.63 -0.08
C SER A 8 -11.84 -23.55 -1.26
N ALA A 9 -11.69 -23.03 -2.49
CA ALA A 9 -11.87 -23.79 -3.70
C ALA A 9 -10.87 -23.38 -4.77
N ARG A 10 -10.43 -24.36 -5.58
CA ARG A 10 -9.59 -24.15 -6.76
C ARG A 10 -9.98 -25.14 -7.85
N GLY A 11 -10.64 -24.65 -8.89
CA GLY A 11 -11.22 -25.53 -9.92
C GLY A 11 -12.38 -26.33 -9.32
N GLU A 12 -12.34 -27.65 -9.46
CA GLU A 12 -13.34 -28.58 -8.90
C GLU A 12 -13.02 -29.03 -7.47
N GLU A 13 -11.80 -28.75 -6.99
CA GLU A 13 -11.38 -29.08 -5.64
C GLU A 13 -11.87 -28.02 -4.65
N TRP A 14 -12.31 -28.46 -3.48
CA TRP A 14 -12.74 -27.60 -2.38
C TRP A 14 -12.41 -28.22 -1.04
N ALA A 15 -12.30 -27.37 -0.02
CA ALA A 15 -12.22 -27.76 1.38
C ALA A 15 -13.13 -26.87 2.22
N PHE A 16 -13.58 -27.39 3.36
CA PHE A 16 -14.42 -26.68 4.30
C PHE A 16 -13.99 -26.97 5.71
N VAL A 17 -14.05 -25.94 6.55
CA VAL A 17 -13.74 -26.01 7.97
C VAL A 17 -14.90 -25.43 8.75
N ARG A 18 -15.34 -26.16 9.78
CA ARG A 18 -16.28 -25.68 10.81
C ARG A 18 -15.62 -25.79 12.17
N LEU A 19 -15.70 -24.73 12.96
CA LEU A 19 -15.19 -24.65 14.32
C LEU A 19 -16.31 -24.29 15.28
N ALA A 20 -16.41 -25.00 16.41
CA ALA A 20 -17.17 -24.57 17.57
C ALA A 20 -16.18 -24.13 18.66
N ILE A 21 -16.34 -22.90 19.16
CA ILE A 21 -15.38 -22.24 20.05
C ILE A 21 -16.06 -21.85 21.36
N GLU A 22 -15.46 -22.23 22.49
CA GLU A 22 -15.91 -21.87 23.83
C GLU A 22 -14.72 -21.51 24.71
N GLY A 23 -14.83 -20.42 25.47
CA GLY A 23 -13.73 -19.96 26.34
C GLY A 23 -12.41 -19.66 25.60
N GLY A 24 -12.47 -19.35 24.29
CA GLY A 24 -11.28 -19.09 23.46
C GLY A 24 -10.55 -20.35 22.99
N ARG A 25 -11.14 -21.54 23.20
CA ARG A 25 -10.64 -22.82 22.71
C ARG A 25 -11.65 -23.49 21.77
N ILE A 26 -11.14 -24.26 20.82
CA ILE A 26 -11.94 -25.07 19.90
C ILE A 26 -12.45 -26.29 20.67
N VAL A 27 -13.76 -26.43 20.82
CA VAL A 27 -14.39 -27.57 21.51
C VAL A 27 -14.83 -28.67 20.55
N ASP A 28 -15.08 -28.31 19.30
CA ASP A 28 -15.42 -29.21 18.19
C ASP A 28 -14.91 -28.62 16.87
N ALA A 29 -14.48 -29.48 15.95
CA ALA A 29 -13.99 -29.06 14.65
C ALA A 29 -14.21 -30.14 13.58
N ASP A 30 -14.64 -29.70 12.41
CA ASP A 30 -14.62 -30.45 11.16
C ASP A 30 -13.60 -29.75 10.24
N ALA A 31 -12.49 -30.41 9.94
CA ALA A 31 -11.33 -29.78 9.30
C ALA A 31 -10.39 -30.81 8.64
N ASP A 32 -10.94 -31.60 7.71
CA ASP A 32 -10.19 -32.59 6.94
C ASP A 32 -9.05 -31.94 6.14
N GLY A 33 -7.94 -32.66 5.98
CA GLY A 33 -6.74 -32.20 5.27
C GLY A 33 -5.74 -31.41 6.11
N LEU A 34 -6.00 -31.17 7.40
CA LEU A 34 -5.02 -30.59 8.33
C LEU A 34 -4.12 -31.67 8.96
N GLU A 35 -2.86 -31.32 9.26
CA GLU A 35 -1.88 -32.27 9.80
C GLU A 35 -2.11 -32.61 11.28
N SER A 36 -2.99 -31.88 11.98
CA SER A 36 -3.28 -32.12 13.40
C SER A 36 -4.73 -31.77 13.78
N PRO A 37 -5.33 -32.50 14.73
CA PRO A 37 -6.65 -32.17 15.24
C PRO A 37 -6.69 -30.80 15.91
N LEU A 38 -7.77 -30.04 15.68
CA LEU A 38 -7.93 -28.69 16.22
C LEU A 38 -8.58 -28.65 17.61
N ARG A 39 -9.28 -29.71 18.02
CA ARG A 39 -10.00 -29.76 19.29
C ARG A 39 -9.04 -29.58 20.46
N GLY A 40 -9.40 -28.67 21.37
CA GLY A 40 -8.62 -28.29 22.54
C GLY A 40 -7.66 -27.13 22.29
N LEU A 41 -7.30 -26.83 21.03
CA LEU A 41 -6.41 -25.73 20.70
C LEU A 41 -7.06 -24.37 20.93
N THR A 42 -6.25 -23.38 21.29
CA THR A 42 -6.60 -21.96 21.16
C THR A 42 -6.61 -21.56 19.68
N LEU A 43 -7.24 -20.43 19.34
CA LEU A 43 -7.21 -19.92 17.96
C LEU A 43 -5.79 -19.59 17.48
N LEU A 44 -4.90 -19.20 18.41
CA LEU A 44 -3.50 -18.94 18.11
C LEU A 44 -2.77 -20.24 17.73
N GLU A 45 -2.96 -21.32 18.51
CA GLU A 45 -2.35 -22.62 18.22
C GLU A 45 -2.92 -23.21 16.91
N ALA A 46 -4.24 -23.12 16.70
CA ALA A 46 -4.88 -23.58 15.46
C ALA A 46 -4.35 -22.84 14.22
N ALA A 47 -4.07 -21.54 14.32
CA ALA A 47 -3.49 -20.75 13.21
C ALA A 47 -2.07 -21.18 12.80
N ALA A 48 -1.37 -21.97 13.65
CA ALA A 48 -0.06 -22.53 13.35
C ALA A 48 -0.13 -23.96 12.78
N VAL A 49 -1.31 -24.56 12.68
CA VAL A 49 -1.48 -25.93 12.17
C VAL A 49 -1.35 -25.94 10.64
N PRO A 50 -0.36 -26.65 10.09
CA PRO A 50 -0.23 -26.85 8.65
C PRO A 50 -1.25 -27.88 8.14
N GLY A 51 -1.35 -27.97 6.81
CA GLY A 51 -2.26 -28.87 6.13
C GLY A 51 -2.16 -28.72 4.62
N GLU A 52 -2.95 -29.52 3.93
CA GLU A 52 -3.20 -29.35 2.50
C GLU A 52 -3.64 -27.91 2.21
N THR A 53 -3.21 -27.35 1.08
CA THR A 53 -3.37 -25.91 0.78
C THR A 53 -4.80 -25.43 0.93
N LEU A 54 -5.79 -26.16 0.38
CA LEU A 54 -7.20 -25.78 0.46
C LEU A 54 -7.75 -25.89 1.89
N ALA A 55 -7.40 -26.93 2.63
CA ALA A 55 -7.80 -27.09 4.04
C ALA A 55 -7.23 -25.97 4.92
N ALA A 56 -5.96 -25.63 4.73
CA ALA A 56 -5.31 -24.53 5.44
C ALA A 56 -5.91 -23.15 5.07
N ASP A 57 -6.30 -22.94 3.81
CA ASP A 57 -7.04 -21.74 3.39
C ASP A 57 -8.44 -21.66 3.99
N ALA A 58 -9.17 -22.77 4.01
CA ALA A 58 -10.50 -22.87 4.62
C ALA A 58 -10.43 -22.59 6.13
N LEU A 59 -9.43 -23.13 6.82
CA LEU A 59 -9.16 -22.82 8.22
C LEU A 59 -8.85 -21.33 8.42
N ALA A 60 -7.99 -20.74 7.60
CA ALA A 60 -7.68 -19.31 7.65
C ALA A 60 -8.95 -18.44 7.48
N ASN A 61 -9.83 -18.80 6.55
CA ASN A 61 -11.10 -18.11 6.32
C ASN A 61 -12.06 -18.26 7.53
N ALA A 62 -12.07 -19.43 8.19
CA ALA A 62 -12.86 -19.65 9.40
C ALA A 62 -12.31 -18.83 10.59
N LEU A 63 -10.99 -18.77 10.76
CA LEU A 63 -10.34 -18.08 11.88
C LEU A 63 -10.41 -16.56 11.74
N GLY A 64 -10.19 -16.01 10.55
CA GLY A 64 -10.03 -14.57 10.31
C GLY A 64 -11.05 -13.66 11.01
N PRO A 65 -12.37 -13.91 10.91
CA PRO A 65 -13.40 -13.09 11.56
C PRO A 65 -13.39 -13.17 13.09
N VAL A 66 -13.12 -14.36 13.65
CA VAL A 66 -13.26 -14.63 15.10
C VAL A 66 -11.93 -14.60 15.85
N PHE A 67 -10.80 -14.52 15.15
CA PHE A 67 -9.46 -14.63 15.74
C PHE A 67 -9.26 -13.62 16.87
N ARG A 68 -8.87 -14.15 18.03
CA ARG A 68 -8.45 -13.43 19.24
C ARG A 68 -7.41 -14.27 19.96
N ALA A 69 -6.43 -13.62 20.57
CA ALA A 69 -5.45 -14.27 21.43
C ALA A 69 -5.20 -13.44 22.70
N LYS A 70 -4.80 -14.10 23.79
CA LYS A 70 -4.45 -13.43 25.04
C LYS A 70 -3.26 -12.50 24.83
N ALA A 71 -3.34 -11.29 25.37
CA ALA A 71 -2.24 -10.32 25.35
C ALA A 71 -0.93 -10.92 25.90
N LYS A 72 0.16 -10.69 25.17
CA LYS A 72 1.51 -11.09 25.57
C LYS A 72 2.47 -9.91 25.30
N PRO A 73 3.15 -9.34 26.31
CA PRO A 73 3.98 -8.14 26.14
C PRO A 73 5.08 -8.22 25.08
N GLY A 74 5.63 -9.42 24.81
CA GLY A 74 6.68 -9.62 23.81
C GLY A 74 6.17 -10.03 22.42
N ARG A 75 4.85 -10.14 22.21
CA ARG A 75 4.31 -10.60 20.94
C ARG A 75 4.36 -9.51 19.88
N VAL A 76 4.73 -9.90 18.67
CA VAL A 76 4.78 -9.03 17.50
C VAL A 76 3.80 -9.55 16.45
N ALA A 77 2.89 -8.72 15.98
CA ALA A 77 2.16 -9.01 14.76
C ALA A 77 3.02 -8.61 13.56
N VAL A 78 3.15 -9.46 12.55
CA VAL A 78 3.99 -9.18 11.38
C VAL A 78 3.14 -9.17 10.12
N ALA A 79 3.15 -8.06 9.39
CA ALA A 79 2.45 -7.95 8.12
C ALA A 79 3.19 -8.76 7.04
N MET A 80 2.56 -9.84 6.58
CA MET A 80 3.11 -10.81 5.65
C MET A 80 2.58 -10.59 4.23
N SER A 81 3.48 -10.31 3.28
CA SER A 81 3.16 -10.16 1.86
C SER A 81 3.56 -11.38 1.02
N GLY A 82 4.15 -12.42 1.64
CA GLY A 82 4.69 -13.59 0.93
C GLY A 82 6.05 -13.36 0.29
N GLY A 83 6.57 -12.13 0.36
CA GLY A 83 7.91 -11.75 -0.12
C GLY A 83 9.00 -11.89 0.93
N VAL A 84 10.25 -11.83 0.46
CA VAL A 84 11.46 -11.98 1.29
C VAL A 84 11.53 -10.99 2.46
N ASP A 85 11.06 -9.75 2.26
CA ASP A 85 11.17 -8.71 3.27
C ASP A 85 10.29 -9.01 4.50
N SER A 86 9.03 -9.38 4.27
CA SER A 86 8.15 -9.79 5.36
C SER A 86 8.60 -11.09 6.02
N ALA A 87 9.22 -12.01 5.25
CA ALA A 87 9.75 -13.25 5.80
C ALA A 87 10.92 -13.02 6.77
N VAL A 88 11.85 -12.12 6.43
CA VAL A 88 12.95 -11.73 7.32
C VAL A 88 12.43 -10.93 8.53
N ALA A 89 11.45 -10.04 8.32
CA ALA A 89 10.80 -9.34 9.43
C ALA A 89 10.16 -10.34 10.42
N LEU A 90 9.52 -11.41 9.92
CA LEU A 90 8.96 -12.48 10.75
C LEU A 90 10.03 -13.27 11.49
N LEU A 91 11.11 -13.65 10.79
CA LEU A 91 12.25 -14.35 11.38
C LEU A 91 12.82 -13.57 12.57
N ARG A 92 13.03 -12.26 12.40
CA ARG A 92 13.56 -11.37 13.45
C ARG A 92 12.58 -11.13 14.60
N ALA A 93 11.27 -11.19 14.34
CA ALA A 93 10.25 -11.04 15.37
C ALA A 93 10.24 -12.22 16.36
N GLY A 94 10.80 -13.37 15.96
CA GLY A 94 11.08 -14.49 16.84
C GLY A 94 9.86 -15.36 17.16
N PRO A 95 9.97 -16.25 18.16
CA PRO A 95 9.02 -17.36 18.38
C PRO A 95 7.63 -16.92 18.85
N ASP A 96 7.48 -15.67 19.30
CA ASP A 96 6.21 -15.13 19.75
C ASP A 96 5.44 -14.38 18.66
N ALA A 97 5.97 -14.33 17.44
CA ALA A 97 5.37 -13.61 16.34
C ALA A 97 4.07 -14.24 15.84
N VAL A 98 3.20 -13.41 15.26
CA VAL A 98 1.99 -13.84 14.56
C VAL A 98 1.97 -13.18 13.19
N GLY A 99 2.04 -13.99 12.13
CA GLY A 99 1.92 -13.51 10.77
C GLY A 99 0.48 -13.11 10.45
N VAL A 100 0.30 -12.00 9.74
CA VAL A 100 -1.00 -11.60 9.21
C VAL A 100 -0.90 -11.16 7.76
N THR A 101 -1.80 -11.65 6.93
CA THR A 101 -1.94 -11.22 5.53
C THR A 101 -3.32 -10.62 5.29
N LEU A 102 -3.35 -9.48 4.60
CA LEU A 102 -4.59 -8.88 4.13
C LEU A 102 -4.90 -9.42 2.73
N ARG A 103 -6.01 -10.15 2.59
CA ARG A 103 -6.55 -10.51 1.27
C ARG A 103 -7.36 -9.32 0.74
N LEU A 104 -6.83 -8.68 -0.30
CA LEU A 104 -7.41 -7.46 -0.87
C LEU A 104 -8.03 -7.75 -2.23
N TRP A 105 -8.94 -6.87 -2.67
CA TRP A 105 -9.63 -7.04 -3.94
C TRP A 105 -8.65 -6.86 -5.10
N LEU A 106 -8.75 -7.78 -6.07
CA LEU A 106 -8.04 -7.77 -7.34
C LEU A 106 -9.09 -7.70 -8.45
N ASP A 107 -8.76 -7.01 -9.54
CA ASP A 107 -9.63 -6.97 -10.71
C ASP A 107 -9.77 -8.38 -11.31
N PRO A 108 -10.97 -8.99 -11.27
CA PRO A 108 -11.17 -10.34 -11.80
C PRO A 108 -11.03 -10.41 -13.33
N ALA A 109 -11.14 -9.25 -14.01
CA ALA A 109 -10.92 -9.12 -15.44
C ALA A 109 -9.52 -8.57 -15.78
N GLY A 110 -8.65 -8.43 -14.77
CA GLY A 110 -7.25 -8.04 -14.95
C GLY A 110 -6.43 -9.13 -15.64
N PRO A 111 -5.29 -8.77 -16.26
CA PRO A 111 -4.52 -9.69 -17.10
C PRO A 111 -3.80 -10.78 -16.30
N ASP A 112 -3.32 -10.47 -15.09
CA ASP A 112 -2.61 -11.44 -14.25
C ASP A 112 -2.69 -11.07 -12.75
N SER A 113 -3.61 -11.72 -12.04
CA SER A 113 -3.78 -11.55 -10.59
C SER A 113 -2.53 -11.94 -9.77
N GLU A 114 -1.61 -12.75 -10.31
CA GLU A 114 -0.38 -13.17 -9.63
C GLU A 114 0.69 -12.08 -9.60
N ARG A 115 0.52 -11.00 -10.37
CA ARG A 115 1.41 -9.83 -10.31
C ARG A 115 1.10 -8.91 -9.12
N ALA A 116 -0.03 -9.13 -8.44
CA ALA A 116 -0.41 -8.38 -7.26
C ALA A 116 0.39 -8.80 -6.02
N CYS A 117 0.78 -7.84 -5.18
CA CYS A 117 1.40 -8.10 -3.87
C CYS A 117 0.50 -8.92 -2.92
N CYS A 118 -0.79 -8.98 -3.21
CA CYS A 118 -1.85 -9.62 -2.44
C CYS A 118 -2.48 -10.82 -3.20
N SER A 119 -1.74 -11.43 -4.15
CA SER A 119 -2.24 -12.56 -4.95
C SER A 119 -2.53 -13.81 -4.11
N PRO A 120 -3.35 -14.75 -4.62
CA PRO A 120 -3.56 -16.03 -3.96
C PRO A 120 -2.24 -16.76 -3.64
N ALA A 121 -1.29 -16.81 -4.58
CA ALA A 121 0.02 -17.42 -4.32
C ALA A 121 0.81 -16.67 -3.24
N ALA A 122 0.70 -15.34 -3.17
CA ALA A 122 1.34 -14.53 -2.13
C ALA A 122 0.76 -14.79 -0.73
N VAL A 123 -0.55 -15.03 -0.62
CA VAL A 123 -1.20 -15.41 0.64
C VAL A 123 -0.74 -16.80 1.09
N ILE A 124 -0.71 -17.77 0.18
CA ILE A 124 -0.22 -19.13 0.44
C ILE A 124 1.25 -19.08 0.88
N ALA A 125 2.08 -18.36 0.12
CA ALA A 125 3.48 -18.11 0.43
C ALA A 125 3.72 -17.55 1.84
N ALA A 126 2.92 -16.56 2.24
CA ALA A 126 2.98 -15.96 3.56
C ALA A 126 2.67 -16.98 4.66
N ARG A 127 1.60 -17.76 4.48
CA ARG A 127 1.20 -18.82 5.41
C ARG A 127 2.28 -19.89 5.54
N GLU A 128 2.74 -20.44 4.42
CA GLU A 128 3.80 -21.46 4.37
C GLU A 128 5.07 -20.98 5.07
N THR A 129 5.45 -19.71 4.88
CA THR A 129 6.61 -19.13 5.57
C THR A 129 6.42 -19.12 7.09
N CYS A 130 5.21 -18.79 7.58
CA CYS A 130 4.92 -18.83 9.01
C CYS A 130 4.94 -20.27 9.54
N HIS A 131 4.26 -21.19 8.87
CA HIS A 131 4.16 -22.59 9.27
C HIS A 131 5.51 -23.30 9.26
N ALA A 132 6.38 -23.01 8.29
CA ALA A 132 7.75 -23.52 8.24
C ALA A 132 8.61 -23.06 9.45
N LEU A 133 8.26 -21.94 10.07
CA LEU A 133 8.87 -21.43 11.30
C LEU A 133 8.12 -21.86 12.57
N GLY A 134 7.05 -22.66 12.44
CA GLY A 134 6.17 -23.06 13.55
C GLY A 134 5.33 -21.91 14.10
N LEU A 135 5.14 -20.85 13.31
CA LEU A 135 4.45 -19.63 13.72
C LEU A 135 3.00 -19.58 13.19
N PRO A 136 2.07 -18.99 13.95
CA PRO A 136 0.70 -18.82 13.51
C PRO A 136 0.57 -17.79 12.39
N HIS A 137 -0.35 -18.06 11.46
CA HIS A 137 -0.71 -17.14 10.38
C HIS A 137 -2.22 -16.91 10.34
N VAL A 138 -2.62 -15.66 10.12
CA VAL A 138 -4.02 -15.29 9.95
C VAL A 138 -4.21 -14.51 8.66
N THR A 139 -5.22 -14.89 7.88
CA THR A 139 -5.67 -14.11 6.72
C THR A 139 -6.89 -13.29 7.10
N LEU A 140 -6.87 -11.99 6.78
CA LEU A 140 -8.03 -11.11 6.90
C LEU A 140 -8.60 -10.87 5.50
N ASP A 141 -9.81 -11.35 5.24
CA ASP A 141 -10.52 -11.01 4.01
C ASP A 141 -11.09 -9.60 4.10
N LEU A 142 -10.47 -8.68 3.36
CA LEU A 142 -10.86 -7.27 3.31
C LEU A 142 -11.15 -6.83 1.87
N ARG A 143 -11.48 -7.77 0.97
CA ARG A 143 -11.73 -7.47 -0.44
C ARG A 143 -12.79 -6.38 -0.62
N ASP A 144 -13.96 -6.56 -0.03
CA ASP A 144 -15.06 -5.61 -0.20
C ASP A 144 -14.74 -4.24 0.42
N VAL A 145 -14.14 -4.24 1.61
CA VAL A 145 -13.73 -3.02 2.31
C VAL A 145 -12.68 -2.26 1.51
N PHE A 146 -11.67 -2.97 0.98
CA PHE A 146 -10.63 -2.39 0.15
C PHE A 146 -11.20 -1.82 -1.16
N ARG A 147 -12.12 -2.54 -1.80
CA ARG A 147 -12.80 -2.06 -3.01
C ARG A 147 -13.54 -0.76 -2.75
N ALA A 148 -14.30 -0.69 -1.67
CA ALA A 148 -15.08 0.49 -1.30
C ALA A 148 -14.19 1.68 -0.88
N LEU A 149 -13.13 1.44 -0.11
CA LEU A 149 -12.34 2.52 0.50
C LEU A 149 -11.13 2.98 -0.32
N VAL A 150 -10.62 2.15 -1.23
CA VAL A 150 -9.41 2.44 -2.02
C VAL A 150 -9.70 2.45 -3.51
N VAL A 151 -10.36 1.40 -4.02
CA VAL A 151 -10.55 1.24 -5.48
C VAL A 151 -11.62 2.19 -6.02
N ALA A 152 -12.80 2.25 -5.40
CA ALA A 152 -13.87 3.15 -5.85
C ALA A 152 -13.44 4.64 -5.82
N PRO A 153 -12.82 5.16 -4.75
CA PRO A 153 -12.31 6.55 -4.75
C PRO A 153 -11.24 6.82 -5.80
N PHE A 154 -10.44 5.81 -6.16
CA PHE A 154 -9.48 5.93 -7.24
C PHE A 154 -10.18 6.10 -8.60
N VAL A 155 -11.19 5.27 -8.88
CA VAL A 155 -12.00 5.38 -10.11
C VAL A 155 -12.75 6.72 -10.16
N ASP A 156 -13.41 7.10 -9.05
CA ASP A 156 -14.16 8.35 -8.95
C ASP A 156 -13.26 9.58 -9.12
N GLY A 157 -12.04 9.56 -8.58
CA GLY A 157 -11.08 10.66 -8.73
C GLY A 157 -10.72 10.90 -10.20
N TYR A 158 -10.47 9.83 -10.96
CA TYR A 158 -10.23 9.94 -12.40
C TYR A 158 -11.46 10.44 -13.17
N ALA A 159 -12.67 10.03 -12.77
CA ALA A 159 -13.91 10.53 -13.35
C ALA A 159 -14.09 12.05 -13.11
N ARG A 160 -13.54 12.59 -12.02
CA ARG A 160 -13.49 14.03 -11.73
C ARG A 160 -12.29 14.78 -12.33
N GLY A 161 -11.40 14.08 -13.05
CA GLY A 161 -10.20 14.68 -13.66
C GLY A 161 -9.03 14.84 -12.70
N GLU A 162 -9.06 14.20 -11.53
CA GLU A 162 -7.95 14.14 -10.58
C GLU A 162 -6.94 13.06 -10.98
N THR A 163 -5.76 13.03 -10.35
CA THR A 163 -4.80 11.91 -10.47
C THR A 163 -4.51 11.33 -9.08
N PRO A 164 -5.45 10.54 -8.51
CA PRO A 164 -5.34 10.03 -7.16
C PRO A 164 -4.17 9.06 -6.98
N ASN A 165 -3.52 9.11 -5.81
CA ASN A 165 -2.53 8.11 -5.40
C ASN A 165 -3.20 7.05 -4.50
N PRO A 166 -3.49 5.84 -5.00
CA PRO A 166 -4.19 4.82 -4.21
C PRO A 166 -3.35 4.29 -3.06
N CYS A 167 -2.01 4.30 -3.18
CA CYS A 167 -1.11 3.78 -2.15
C CYS A 167 -1.05 4.70 -0.94
N GLY A 168 -1.08 6.03 -1.14
CA GLY A 168 -1.11 7.00 -0.05
C GLY A 168 -2.36 6.84 0.83
N ARG A 169 -3.52 6.60 0.22
CA ARG A 169 -4.78 6.30 0.92
C ARG A 169 -4.75 4.92 1.59
N CYS A 170 -4.31 3.90 0.87
CA CYS A 170 -4.21 2.54 1.38
C CYS A 170 -3.30 2.46 2.62
N ASN A 171 -2.08 2.99 2.55
CA ASN A 171 -1.15 2.94 3.68
C ASN A 171 -1.53 3.93 4.78
N GLY A 172 -2.02 5.13 4.46
CA GLY A 172 -2.29 6.16 5.46
C GLY A 172 -3.54 5.92 6.34
N SER A 173 -4.55 5.19 5.83
CA SER A 173 -5.87 5.14 6.52
C SER A 173 -6.61 3.80 6.44
N PHE A 174 -6.04 2.79 5.77
CA PHE A 174 -6.71 1.49 5.61
C PHE A 174 -5.85 0.35 6.10
N ARG A 175 -4.69 0.13 5.47
CA ARG A 175 -3.80 -1.01 5.73
C ARG A 175 -3.30 -1.00 7.16
N PHE A 176 -2.74 0.12 7.63
CA PHE A 176 -2.18 0.20 8.98
C PHE A 176 -3.27 0.13 10.04
N ASP A 177 -4.42 0.77 9.83
CA ASP A 177 -5.58 0.67 10.73
C ASP A 177 -6.04 -0.77 10.92
N GLU A 178 -6.22 -1.52 9.83
CA GLU A 178 -6.63 -2.91 9.88
C GLU A 178 -5.56 -3.83 10.50
N LEU A 179 -4.28 -3.58 10.21
CA LEU A 179 -3.17 -4.33 10.81
C LEU A 179 -3.01 -4.03 12.31
N LEU A 180 -3.21 -2.79 12.74
CA LEU A 180 -3.14 -2.41 14.16
C LEU A 180 -4.33 -2.96 14.95
N ARG A 181 -5.54 -2.92 14.37
CA ARG A 181 -6.72 -3.62 14.91
C ARG A 181 -6.46 -5.11 15.04
N PHE A 182 -5.83 -5.73 14.04
CA PHE A 182 -5.41 -7.12 14.16
C PHE A 182 -4.39 -7.34 15.27
N ALA A 183 -3.37 -6.49 15.38
CA ALA A 183 -2.35 -6.61 16.42
C ALA A 183 -2.99 -6.61 17.83
N GLU A 184 -3.97 -5.73 18.06
CA GLU A 184 -4.76 -5.72 19.31
C GLU A 184 -5.50 -7.04 19.54
N ARG A 185 -6.20 -7.54 18.53
CA ARG A 185 -6.91 -8.82 18.58
C ARG A 185 -5.97 -10.00 18.84
N ALA A 186 -4.77 -9.97 18.28
CA ALA A 186 -3.73 -10.97 18.46
C ALA A 186 -3.00 -10.83 19.82
N GLY A 187 -3.32 -9.81 20.60
CA GLY A 187 -2.65 -9.53 21.86
C GLY A 187 -1.18 -9.14 21.67
N ALA A 188 -0.85 -8.52 20.53
CA ALA A 188 0.45 -8.05 20.13
C ALA A 188 0.56 -6.52 20.37
N PRO A 189 1.41 -6.04 21.28
CA PRO A 189 1.61 -4.60 21.48
C PRO A 189 2.22 -3.89 20.26
N THR A 190 2.98 -4.61 19.43
CA THR A 190 3.67 -4.04 18.27
C THR A 190 3.30 -4.76 16.97
N LEU A 191 3.27 -3.98 15.89
CA LEU A 191 3.10 -4.41 14.50
C LEU A 191 4.41 -4.17 13.75
N TRP A 192 4.99 -5.19 13.13
CA TRP A 192 6.15 -5.05 12.26
C TRP A 192 5.75 -5.21 10.79
N THR A 193 6.46 -4.50 9.92
CA THR A 193 6.30 -4.63 8.47
C THR A 193 7.66 -4.75 7.80
N GLY A 194 7.72 -5.38 6.63
CA GLY A 194 8.95 -5.47 5.82
C GLY A 194 9.32 -4.18 5.08
N HIS A 195 8.86 -3.00 5.52
CA HIS A 195 9.19 -1.75 4.83
C HIS A 195 10.59 -1.25 5.17
N TYR A 196 11.27 -0.70 4.16
CA TYR A 196 12.55 -0.01 4.30
C TYR A 196 12.30 1.46 4.68
N ALA A 197 11.99 1.66 5.95
CA ALA A 197 11.85 2.96 6.59
C ALA A 197 12.40 2.88 8.02
N ALA A 198 12.65 4.02 8.65
CA ALA A 198 13.12 4.08 10.03
C ALA A 198 12.14 4.89 10.88
N VAL A 199 12.23 4.73 12.20
CA VAL A 199 11.63 5.66 13.15
C VAL A 199 12.77 6.36 13.88
N VAL A 200 12.73 7.68 13.90
CA VAL A 200 13.70 8.53 14.62
C VAL A 200 12.97 9.39 15.62
N GLU A 201 13.64 9.76 16.70
CA GLU A 201 13.13 10.71 17.68
C GLU A 201 13.71 12.10 17.40
N ARG A 202 12.85 13.12 17.32
CA ARG A 202 13.23 14.54 17.20
C ARG A 202 12.29 15.38 18.03
N ASP A 203 12.83 16.29 18.83
CA ASP A 203 12.08 17.18 19.72
C ASP A 203 11.02 16.45 20.57
N GLY A 204 11.37 15.26 21.07
CA GLY A 204 10.48 14.41 21.88
C GLY A 204 9.33 13.76 21.10
N ARG A 205 9.37 13.77 19.76
CA ARG A 205 8.40 13.11 18.88
C ARG A 205 9.06 12.03 18.05
N ARG A 206 8.37 10.90 17.89
CA ARG A 206 8.75 9.88 16.92
C ARG A 206 8.26 10.28 15.54
N LEU A 207 9.16 10.24 14.57
CA LEU A 207 8.89 10.56 13.17
C LEU A 207 9.32 9.40 12.28
N LEU A 208 8.61 9.23 11.17
CA LEU A 208 9.04 8.35 10.12
C LEU A 208 10.27 8.95 9.42
N ALA A 209 11.25 8.14 9.09
CA ALA A 209 12.44 8.56 8.37
C ALA A 209 12.79 7.59 7.24
N ARG A 210 13.69 8.03 6.37
CA ARG A 210 14.25 7.21 5.29
C ARG A 210 14.93 5.96 5.86
N GLY A 211 14.78 4.84 5.16
CA GLY A 211 15.65 3.69 5.36
C GLY A 211 17.08 3.98 4.89
N VAL A 212 18.06 3.21 5.37
CA VAL A 212 19.47 3.40 5.01
C VAL A 212 19.77 3.04 3.54
N ASP A 213 18.94 2.21 2.91
CA ASP A 213 19.05 1.86 1.51
C ASP A 213 18.26 2.84 0.64
N PRO A 214 18.92 3.82 -0.03
CA PRO A 214 18.23 4.82 -0.82
C PRO A 214 17.52 4.23 -2.05
N THR A 215 17.91 3.03 -2.50
CA THR A 215 17.30 2.38 -3.66
C THR A 215 15.99 1.66 -3.32
N LYS A 216 15.76 1.41 -2.02
CA LYS A 216 14.56 0.77 -1.48
C LYS A 216 13.77 1.62 -0.51
N ASP A 217 14.20 2.84 -0.20
CA ASP A 217 13.50 3.75 0.71
C ASP A 217 11.99 3.82 0.39
N GLN A 218 11.20 3.38 1.36
CA GLN A 218 9.75 3.34 1.29
C GLN A 218 9.08 4.41 2.17
N SER A 219 9.85 5.29 2.80
CA SER A 219 9.33 6.36 3.67
C SER A 219 8.27 7.23 2.96
N TYR A 220 8.44 7.53 1.67
CA TYR A 220 7.46 8.29 0.89
C TYR A 220 6.09 7.59 0.80
N MET A 221 6.09 6.26 0.63
CA MET A 221 4.85 5.48 0.51
C MET A 221 4.08 5.38 1.84
N LEU A 222 4.76 5.72 2.93
CA LEU A 222 4.29 5.70 4.31
C LEU A 222 4.15 7.13 4.87
N ALA A 223 4.37 8.18 4.07
CA ALA A 223 4.47 9.55 4.55
C ALA A 223 3.19 10.06 5.24
N THR A 224 2.03 9.53 4.85
CA THR A 224 0.72 9.89 5.43
C THR A 224 0.37 9.09 6.68
N LEU A 225 1.26 8.21 7.16
CA LEU A 225 1.08 7.50 8.41
C LEU A 225 1.11 8.50 9.58
N ASP A 226 0.12 8.43 10.46
CA ASP A 226 0.08 9.28 11.65
C ASP A 226 1.27 8.95 12.58
N PRO A 227 2.15 9.93 12.90
CA PRO A 227 3.27 9.71 13.80
C PRO A 227 2.87 9.15 15.18
N ALA A 228 1.64 9.40 15.65
CA ALA A 228 1.14 8.84 16.90
C ALA A 228 1.06 7.30 16.90
N LEU A 229 1.03 6.68 15.72
CA LEU A 229 1.01 5.22 15.57
C LEU A 229 2.41 4.60 15.63
N LEU A 230 3.49 5.40 15.52
CA LEU A 230 4.86 4.90 15.46
C LEU A 230 5.34 4.26 16.76
N ASP A 231 4.66 4.50 17.88
CA ASP A 231 4.90 3.78 19.14
C ASP A 231 4.57 2.29 19.06
N ARG A 232 3.71 1.92 18.11
CA ARG A 232 3.19 0.57 17.93
C ARG A 232 3.68 -0.09 16.65
N ILE A 233 4.46 0.61 15.83
CA ILE A 233 4.89 0.13 14.51
C ILE A 233 6.41 0.01 14.47
N GLY A 234 6.90 -1.14 14.02
CA GLY A 234 8.32 -1.40 13.79
C GLY A 234 8.65 -1.62 12.31
N PHE A 235 9.83 -1.14 11.91
CA PHE A 235 10.42 -1.34 10.59
C PHE A 235 11.78 -2.03 10.74
N PRO A 236 11.80 -3.35 11.02
CA PRO A 236 13.02 -4.07 11.34
C PRO A 236 14.09 -4.04 10.24
N LEU A 237 13.72 -3.70 8.99
CA LEU A 237 14.63 -3.68 7.84
C LEU A 237 15.16 -2.27 7.52
N GLY A 238 14.76 -1.25 8.28
CA GLY A 238 15.12 0.15 8.02
C GLY A 238 16.62 0.43 8.04
N ALA A 239 17.39 -0.39 8.76
CA ALA A 239 18.84 -0.27 8.92
C ALA A 239 19.64 -1.20 7.97
N ASP A 240 18.97 -1.88 7.04
CA ASP A 240 19.60 -2.86 6.15
C ASP A 240 19.49 -2.47 4.67
N THR A 241 20.45 -2.97 3.89
CA THR A 241 20.34 -2.99 2.43
C THR A 241 19.52 -4.18 1.96
N LYS A 242 18.90 -4.06 0.79
CA LYS A 242 18.16 -5.19 0.19
C LYS A 242 19.02 -6.44 0.03
N THR A 243 20.27 -6.24 -0.35
CA THR A 243 21.23 -7.33 -0.54
C THR A 243 21.47 -8.08 0.77
N ALA A 244 21.64 -7.36 1.88
CA ALA A 244 21.81 -7.97 3.20
C ALA A 244 20.58 -8.77 3.63
N VAL A 245 19.37 -8.22 3.44
CA VAL A 245 18.11 -8.91 3.75
C VAL A 245 17.95 -10.21 2.94
N ARG A 246 18.27 -10.19 1.64
CA ARG A 246 18.25 -11.42 0.83
C ARG A 246 19.26 -12.46 1.31
N ALA A 247 20.46 -12.03 1.69
CA ALA A 247 21.48 -12.94 2.21
C ALA A 247 21.04 -13.58 3.54
N GLU A 248 20.43 -12.81 4.44
CA GLU A 248 19.87 -13.33 5.69
C GLU A 248 18.77 -14.37 5.43
N ALA A 249 17.85 -14.09 4.50
CA ALA A 249 16.81 -15.04 4.13
C ALA A 249 17.39 -16.35 3.57
N GLY A 250 18.42 -16.26 2.72
CA GLY A 250 19.12 -17.43 2.18
C GLY A 250 19.85 -18.25 3.25
N ASN A 251 20.54 -17.57 4.18
CA ASN A 251 21.24 -18.22 5.30
C ASN A 251 20.27 -18.92 6.25
N ALA A 252 19.05 -18.38 6.41
CA ALA A 252 17.99 -18.98 7.21
C ALA A 252 17.20 -20.07 6.45
N GLY A 253 17.54 -20.37 5.19
CA GLY A 253 16.87 -21.39 4.39
C GLY A 253 15.42 -21.03 4.02
N LEU A 254 15.05 -19.75 4.02
CA LEU A 254 13.70 -19.32 3.71
C LEU A 254 13.44 -19.42 2.20
N ALA A 255 12.42 -20.17 1.80
CA ALA A 255 11.99 -20.28 0.39
C ALA A 255 11.69 -18.92 -0.27
N ALA A 256 11.33 -17.91 0.53
CA ALA A 256 11.11 -16.55 0.06
C ALA A 256 12.36 -15.87 -0.52
N ALA A 257 13.57 -16.36 -0.23
CA ALA A 257 14.83 -15.76 -0.70
C ALA A 257 14.94 -15.72 -2.24
N GLU A 258 14.36 -16.69 -2.93
CA GLU A 258 14.40 -16.82 -4.38
C GLU A 258 13.25 -16.09 -5.09
N ARG A 259 12.26 -15.59 -4.34
CA ARG A 259 11.08 -14.95 -4.91
C ARG A 259 11.38 -13.57 -5.48
N ARG A 260 10.78 -13.29 -6.64
CA ARG A 260 10.81 -11.97 -7.28
C ARG A 260 9.94 -10.97 -6.50
N GLU A 261 10.33 -9.70 -6.54
CA GLU A 261 9.54 -8.62 -5.95
C GLU A 261 8.33 -8.27 -6.82
N SER A 262 7.19 -8.00 -6.18
CA SER A 262 6.03 -7.36 -6.82
C SER A 262 6.34 -5.90 -7.13
N GLN A 263 6.06 -5.42 -8.34
CA GLN A 263 6.50 -4.11 -8.85
C GLN A 263 5.38 -3.09 -9.11
N GLU A 264 4.11 -3.38 -8.79
CA GLU A 264 2.97 -2.56 -9.22
C GLU A 264 1.87 -2.34 -8.16
N ALA A 265 0.94 -1.41 -8.42
CA ALA A 265 -0.20 -1.14 -7.54
C ALA A 265 -1.09 -2.40 -7.42
N CYS A 266 -1.39 -2.84 -6.18
CA CYS A 266 -1.90 -4.19 -5.89
C CYS A 266 -3.09 -4.61 -6.77
N PHE A 267 -4.06 -3.72 -7.01
CA PHE A 267 -5.31 -4.10 -7.72
C PHE A 267 -5.25 -3.97 -9.24
N LEU A 268 -4.21 -3.33 -9.81
CA LEU A 268 -4.08 -3.21 -11.27
C LEU A 268 -3.60 -4.52 -11.91
N ALA A 269 -3.07 -5.46 -11.11
CA ALA A 269 -2.74 -6.81 -11.57
C ALA A 269 -1.85 -6.83 -12.83
N GLY A 270 -0.88 -5.91 -12.94
CA GLY A 270 0.03 -5.87 -14.08
C GLY A 270 -0.41 -4.98 -15.25
N ASP A 271 -1.54 -4.28 -15.14
CA ASP A 271 -2.20 -3.58 -16.23
C ASP A 271 -1.98 -2.07 -16.26
N ASP A 272 -2.20 -1.46 -17.42
CA ASP A 272 -2.29 0.00 -17.56
C ASP A 272 -3.57 0.49 -16.86
N TYR A 273 -3.43 1.54 -16.04
CA TYR A 273 -4.56 2.10 -15.30
C TYR A 273 -5.73 2.49 -16.22
N ARG A 274 -5.47 2.81 -17.49
CA ARG A 274 -6.53 3.18 -18.43
C ARG A 274 -7.42 2.00 -18.77
N ALA A 275 -6.83 0.86 -19.08
CA ALA A 275 -7.57 -0.37 -19.36
C ALA A 275 -8.35 -0.83 -18.12
N PHE A 276 -7.76 -0.67 -16.93
CA PHE A 276 -8.46 -0.89 -15.67
C PHE A 276 -9.69 0.03 -15.51
N LEU A 277 -9.54 1.34 -15.73
CA LEU A 277 -10.66 2.30 -15.61
C LEU A 277 -11.80 1.96 -16.58
N GLU A 278 -11.50 1.54 -17.81
CA GLU A 278 -12.52 1.11 -18.79
C GLU A 278 -13.31 -0.09 -18.29
N ARG A 279 -12.64 -1.10 -17.72
CA ARG A 279 -13.31 -2.26 -17.12
C ARG A 279 -14.12 -1.90 -15.87
N GLN A 280 -13.73 -0.85 -15.15
CA GLN A 280 -14.53 -0.29 -14.04
C GLN A 280 -15.68 0.61 -14.51
N GLY A 281 -15.91 0.73 -15.84
CA GLY A 281 -17.04 1.46 -16.40
C GLY A 281 -16.77 2.93 -16.73
N VAL A 282 -15.51 3.39 -16.65
CA VAL A 282 -15.15 4.72 -17.16
C VAL A 282 -15.13 4.66 -18.68
N THR A 283 -16.16 5.23 -19.30
CA THR A 283 -16.32 5.18 -20.75
C THR A 283 -15.38 6.13 -21.46
N ALA A 284 -14.82 5.67 -22.59
CA ALA A 284 -14.18 6.55 -23.55
C ALA A 284 -15.17 7.61 -24.04
N SER A 285 -14.74 8.86 -24.04
CA SER A 285 -15.54 9.99 -24.51
C SER A 285 -14.64 10.92 -25.29
N ASP A 286 -15.02 11.19 -26.52
CA ASP A 286 -14.24 12.00 -27.42
C ASP A 286 -14.19 13.47 -26.97
N GLY A 287 -13.01 14.09 -27.03
CA GLY A 287 -12.75 15.43 -26.51
C GLY A 287 -11.57 16.11 -27.20
N PRO A 288 -11.52 17.46 -27.20
CA PRO A 288 -10.47 18.20 -27.91
C PRO A 288 -9.16 18.23 -27.10
N ILE A 289 -8.04 18.13 -27.82
CA ILE A 289 -6.71 18.48 -27.34
C ILE A 289 -6.43 19.91 -27.78
N LEU A 290 -6.27 20.83 -26.82
CA LEU A 290 -6.05 22.25 -27.07
C LEU A 290 -4.61 22.65 -26.71
N ASP A 291 -4.08 23.68 -27.38
CA ASP A 291 -2.91 24.41 -26.88
C ASP A 291 -3.29 25.42 -25.78
N GLU A 292 -2.30 26.18 -25.30
CA GLU A 292 -2.48 27.20 -24.26
C GLU A 292 -3.38 28.36 -24.70
N ASP A 293 -3.45 28.63 -26.00
CA ASP A 293 -4.29 29.68 -26.60
C ASP A 293 -5.71 29.18 -26.91
N GLY A 294 -6.01 27.91 -26.62
CA GLY A 294 -7.31 27.28 -26.84
C GLY A 294 -7.53 26.80 -28.27
N ARG A 295 -6.49 26.76 -29.11
CA ARG A 295 -6.58 26.21 -30.47
C ARG A 295 -6.57 24.68 -30.41
N GLU A 296 -7.49 24.06 -31.13
CA GLU A 296 -7.53 22.61 -31.25
C GLU A 296 -6.35 22.09 -32.10
N LEU A 297 -5.61 21.14 -31.53
CA LEU A 297 -4.48 20.46 -32.15
C LEU A 297 -4.79 19.00 -32.52
N GLY A 298 -5.87 18.44 -31.97
CA GLY A 298 -6.29 17.06 -32.18
C GLY A 298 -7.40 16.66 -31.21
N ARG A 299 -7.68 15.36 -31.13
CA ARG A 299 -8.77 14.81 -30.31
C ARG A 299 -8.29 13.59 -29.53
N HIS A 300 -9.01 13.24 -28.48
CA HIS A 300 -8.68 12.14 -27.58
C HIS A 300 -9.92 11.38 -27.10
N ASP A 301 -9.74 10.13 -26.66
CA ASP A 301 -10.82 9.24 -26.22
C ASP A 301 -11.13 9.34 -24.71
N GLY A 302 -11.01 10.53 -24.15
CA GLY A 302 -11.31 10.81 -22.74
C GLY A 302 -10.15 11.44 -21.97
N SER A 303 -10.43 12.52 -21.26
CA SER A 303 -9.41 13.32 -20.54
C SER A 303 -8.73 12.54 -19.41
N TRP A 304 -9.44 11.58 -18.80
CA TRP A 304 -8.92 10.67 -17.76
C TRP A 304 -7.75 9.79 -18.21
N ARG A 305 -7.52 9.65 -19.52
CA ARG A 305 -6.37 8.93 -20.10
C ARG A 305 -5.05 9.71 -20.01
N TYR A 306 -5.09 10.94 -19.52
CA TYR A 306 -3.97 11.87 -19.50
C TYR A 306 -3.70 12.33 -18.08
N THR A 307 -2.42 12.40 -17.73
CA THR A 307 -1.95 12.94 -16.45
C THR A 307 -1.08 14.16 -16.73
N PRO A 308 -1.17 15.24 -15.93
CA PRO A 308 -0.24 16.36 -16.01
C PRO A 308 1.23 15.89 -16.04
N GLY A 309 2.01 16.42 -16.99
CA GLY A 309 3.38 16.00 -17.27
C GLY A 309 3.53 14.84 -18.28
N GLN A 310 2.44 14.22 -18.72
CA GLN A 310 2.48 13.15 -19.73
C GLN A 310 2.95 13.69 -21.09
N ARG A 311 3.97 13.05 -21.67
CA ARG A 311 4.49 13.35 -23.02
C ARG A 311 4.01 12.37 -24.10
N ARG A 312 4.04 11.06 -23.78
CA ARG A 312 3.73 10.00 -24.75
C ARG A 312 2.22 9.82 -24.88
N GLY A 313 1.76 9.38 -26.06
CA GLY A 313 0.35 9.06 -26.29
C GLY A 313 -0.58 10.27 -26.44
N LEU A 314 -0.05 11.48 -26.70
CA LEU A 314 -0.87 12.67 -26.97
C LEU A 314 -1.52 12.64 -28.35
N GLY A 315 -0.93 11.95 -29.34
CA GLY A 315 -1.54 11.80 -30.67
C GLY A 315 -1.56 13.08 -31.52
N VAL A 316 -0.86 14.15 -31.11
CA VAL A 316 -0.78 15.43 -31.83
C VAL A 316 0.59 15.64 -32.47
N ALA A 317 0.59 16.13 -33.71
CA ALA A 317 1.81 16.55 -34.40
C ALA A 317 2.17 17.99 -34.02
N ALA A 318 3.40 18.22 -33.59
CA ALA A 318 3.89 19.54 -33.22
C ALA A 318 5.38 19.69 -33.58
N THR A 319 5.80 20.93 -33.85
CA THR A 319 7.20 21.27 -34.17
C THR A 319 8.15 21.12 -32.97
N GLN A 320 7.59 21.06 -31.77
CA GLN A 320 8.32 20.86 -30.52
C GLN A 320 7.62 19.82 -29.63
N PRO A 321 8.32 19.17 -28.70
CA PRO A 321 7.70 18.22 -27.78
C PRO A 321 6.64 18.89 -26.90
N LEU A 322 5.42 18.37 -26.94
CA LEU A 322 4.30 18.79 -26.10
C LEU A 322 4.09 17.84 -24.91
N TYR A 323 3.51 18.39 -23.85
CA TYR A 323 3.16 17.69 -22.62
C TYR A 323 1.74 18.07 -22.21
N ALA A 324 0.98 17.12 -21.65
CA ALA A 324 -0.29 17.43 -21.00
C ALA A 324 -0.05 18.36 -19.80
N LEU A 325 -0.56 19.58 -19.86
CA LEU A 325 -0.44 20.58 -18.80
C LEU A 325 -1.53 20.40 -17.74
N ARG A 326 -2.77 20.22 -18.20
CA ARG A 326 -3.95 20.01 -17.37
C ARG A 326 -5.03 19.26 -18.13
N THR A 327 -5.91 18.61 -17.39
CA THR A 327 -7.13 17.99 -17.88
C THR A 327 -8.33 18.71 -17.27
N ASN A 328 -9.43 18.79 -18.01
CA ASN A 328 -10.70 19.30 -17.50
C ASN A 328 -11.77 18.25 -17.78
N ALA A 329 -12.26 17.60 -16.71
CA ALA A 329 -13.29 16.58 -16.83
C ALA A 329 -14.65 17.16 -17.27
N ALA A 330 -15.01 18.36 -16.82
CA ALA A 330 -16.30 18.98 -17.13
C ALA A 330 -16.43 19.34 -18.61
N THR A 331 -15.34 19.79 -19.24
CA THR A 331 -15.31 20.08 -20.69
C THR A 331 -14.69 18.95 -21.53
N ASN A 332 -14.34 17.83 -20.88
CA ASN A 332 -13.59 16.72 -21.45
C ASN A 332 -12.40 17.18 -22.34
N THR A 333 -11.57 18.08 -21.82
CA THR A 333 -10.49 18.72 -22.59
C THR A 333 -9.13 18.36 -22.02
N VAL A 334 -8.14 18.21 -22.90
CA VAL A 334 -6.73 18.09 -22.54
C VAL A 334 -5.98 19.30 -23.08
N VAL A 335 -5.35 20.09 -22.20
CA VAL A 335 -4.52 21.22 -22.61
C VAL A 335 -3.07 20.76 -22.65
N VAL A 336 -2.39 21.00 -23.77
CA VAL A 336 -0.99 20.63 -23.99
C VAL A 336 -0.13 21.86 -24.26
N GLY A 337 1.16 21.77 -23.93
CA GLY A 337 2.11 22.85 -24.17
C GLY A 337 3.57 22.40 -24.01
N PRO A 338 4.53 23.33 -24.14
CA PRO A 338 5.94 23.03 -23.96
C PRO A 338 6.24 22.63 -22.52
N ARG A 339 7.37 21.93 -22.30
CA ARG A 339 7.81 21.55 -20.94
C ARG A 339 7.88 22.74 -20.00
N ALA A 340 8.32 23.90 -20.51
CA ALA A 340 8.42 25.13 -19.75
C ALA A 340 7.08 25.49 -19.10
N ALA A 341 5.93 25.18 -19.72
CA ALA A 341 4.57 25.41 -19.21
C ALA A 341 4.13 24.48 -18.06
N LEU A 342 4.93 23.45 -17.70
CA LEU A 342 4.71 22.58 -16.54
C LEU A 342 5.40 23.02 -15.24
N GLU A 343 6.26 24.04 -15.30
CA GLU A 343 6.93 24.57 -14.10
C GLU A 343 5.93 25.00 -13.03
N ILE A 344 6.18 24.52 -11.82
CA ILE A 344 5.44 24.84 -10.61
C ILE A 344 6.45 25.29 -9.57
N ARG A 345 6.14 26.37 -8.85
CA ARG A 345 6.96 26.86 -7.73
C ARG A 345 6.17 27.03 -6.45
N ARG A 346 4.85 27.21 -6.51
CA ARG A 346 4.00 27.21 -5.33
C ARG A 346 3.09 25.99 -5.31
N VAL A 347 3.01 25.35 -4.15
CA VAL A 347 2.17 24.18 -3.94
C VAL A 347 1.43 24.36 -2.62
N GLU A 348 0.11 24.30 -2.66
CA GLU A 348 -0.72 24.24 -1.46
C GLU A 348 -0.99 22.77 -1.13
N VAL A 349 -0.85 22.43 0.15
CA VAL A 349 -0.96 21.06 0.65
C VAL A 349 -1.94 21.01 1.80
N THR A 350 -2.99 20.21 1.64
CA THR A 350 -3.88 19.84 2.75
C THR A 350 -3.23 18.68 3.51
N GLY A 351 -2.94 18.87 4.79
CA GLY A 351 -2.13 17.92 5.55
C GLY A 351 -1.70 18.43 6.92
N ARG A 352 -0.54 17.99 7.38
CA ARG A 352 -0.03 18.34 8.70
C ARG A 352 1.48 18.53 8.70
N LEU A 353 1.95 19.55 9.41
CA LEU A 353 3.34 19.63 9.87
C LEU A 353 3.46 18.87 11.20
N HIS A 354 4.33 17.87 11.24
CA HIS A 354 4.63 17.08 12.43
C HIS A 354 5.63 17.79 13.34
N LEU A 355 6.50 18.63 12.77
CA LEU A 355 7.37 19.57 13.46
C LEU A 355 7.32 20.94 12.80
N PRO A 356 7.51 22.04 13.55
CA PRO A 356 7.65 23.36 12.97
C PRO A 356 8.94 23.43 12.15
N VAL A 357 8.83 23.79 10.88
CA VAL A 357 9.96 23.96 9.96
C VAL A 357 9.68 25.11 8.99
N ASP A 358 10.70 25.92 8.71
CA ASP A 358 10.63 27.00 7.70
C ASP A 358 11.20 26.57 6.35
N ARG A 359 12.02 25.51 6.33
CA ARG A 359 12.65 24.93 5.14
C ARG A 359 12.69 23.40 5.27
N ALA A 360 12.44 22.71 4.17
CA ALA A 360 12.53 21.25 4.09
C ALA A 360 12.70 20.81 2.62
N ASP A 361 13.12 19.56 2.43
CA ASP A 361 13.15 18.92 1.13
C ASP A 361 11.77 18.33 0.80
N ALA A 362 11.06 18.95 -0.14
CA ALA A 362 9.73 18.53 -0.57
C ALA A 362 9.79 17.47 -1.68
N LYS A 363 9.27 16.28 -1.41
CA LYS A 363 9.08 15.23 -2.40
C LYS A 363 7.62 15.19 -2.81
N LEU A 364 7.36 15.54 -4.07
CA LEU A 364 6.00 15.67 -4.64
C LEU A 364 5.54 14.43 -5.41
N ARG A 365 6.46 13.47 -5.63
CA ARG A 365 6.19 12.21 -6.33
C ARG A 365 7.22 11.16 -5.93
N TYR A 366 6.80 9.89 -5.85
CA TYR A 366 7.63 8.77 -5.39
C TYR A 366 9.00 8.67 -6.09
N ARG A 367 9.02 8.69 -7.43
CA ARG A 367 10.25 8.56 -8.23
C ARG A 367 10.89 9.89 -8.62
N SER A 368 10.44 11.00 -8.06
CA SER A 368 11.06 12.32 -8.28
C SER A 368 12.10 12.61 -7.20
N PRO A 369 13.14 13.41 -7.51
CA PRO A 369 14.00 13.98 -6.46
C PRO A 369 13.15 14.83 -5.51
N ALA A 370 13.61 14.96 -4.27
CA ALA A 370 13.07 15.99 -3.38
C ALA A 370 13.68 17.35 -3.77
N LEU A 371 12.91 18.42 -3.58
CA LEU A 371 13.29 19.78 -3.94
C LEU A 371 13.33 20.65 -2.69
N PRO A 372 14.37 21.47 -2.48
CA PRO A 372 14.40 22.42 -1.38
C PRO A 372 13.21 23.38 -1.49
N ALA A 373 12.52 23.59 -0.38
CA ALA A 373 11.34 24.44 -0.32
C ALA A 373 11.30 25.25 0.96
N ARG A 374 10.81 26.50 0.86
CA ARG A 374 10.32 27.24 2.03
C ARG A 374 8.93 26.73 2.38
N VAL A 375 8.69 26.55 3.67
CA VAL A 375 7.46 25.98 4.21
C VAL A 375 6.74 27.04 5.02
N ARG A 376 5.45 27.24 4.77
CA ARG A 376 4.61 28.14 5.56
C ARG A 376 3.37 27.38 6.03
N PRO A 377 3.10 27.31 7.34
CA PRO A 377 1.86 26.71 7.85
C PRO A 377 0.62 27.44 7.32
N THR A 378 -0.47 26.69 7.13
CA THR A 378 -1.81 27.18 6.82
C THR A 378 -2.82 26.53 7.77
N ASP A 379 -4.09 26.97 7.73
CA ASP A 379 -5.12 26.43 8.63
C ASP A 379 -5.36 24.92 8.41
N ASP A 380 -5.29 24.47 7.16
CA ASP A 380 -5.56 23.08 6.75
C ASP A 380 -4.30 22.29 6.33
N GLY A 381 -3.10 22.84 6.56
CA GLY A 381 -1.85 22.19 6.21
C GLY A 381 -0.67 23.14 6.07
N PHE A 382 -0.10 23.22 4.87
CA PHE A 382 1.06 24.07 4.58
C PHE A 382 1.17 24.45 3.11
N ALA A 383 1.78 25.60 2.86
CA ALA A 383 2.17 26.09 1.55
C ALA A 383 3.68 25.92 1.34
N LEU A 384 4.07 25.58 0.12
CA LEU A 384 5.47 25.42 -0.29
C LEU A 384 5.84 26.45 -1.34
N GLU A 385 7.00 27.08 -1.17
CA GLU A 385 7.69 27.83 -2.21
C GLU A 385 8.97 27.09 -2.57
N LEU A 386 8.99 26.44 -3.73
CA LEU A 386 10.10 25.62 -4.21
C LEU A 386 11.24 26.52 -4.70
N GLU A 387 12.48 26.17 -4.35
CA GLU A 387 13.69 26.88 -4.79
C GLU A 387 14.09 26.52 -6.21
N GLU A 388 13.64 25.36 -6.68
CA GLU A 388 13.75 24.89 -8.06
C GLU A 388 12.35 24.50 -8.56
N PRO A 389 12.05 24.70 -9.86
CA PRO A 389 10.73 24.37 -10.37
C PRO A 389 10.50 22.84 -10.38
N ALA A 390 9.36 22.42 -9.87
CA ALA A 390 8.83 21.09 -10.13
C ALA A 390 8.12 21.06 -11.49
N PHE A 391 8.02 19.88 -12.10
CA PHE A 391 7.33 19.69 -13.37
C PHE A 391 6.24 18.63 -13.24
N GLY A 392 5.01 18.96 -13.65
CA GLY A 392 3.89 18.02 -13.65
C GLY A 392 3.40 17.65 -12.25
N VAL A 393 3.33 18.63 -11.35
CA VAL A 393 2.69 18.47 -10.04
C VAL A 393 1.18 18.37 -10.25
N ALA A 394 0.57 17.25 -9.84
CA ALA A 394 -0.85 17.00 -10.01
C ALA A 394 -1.58 17.05 -8.66
N VAL A 395 -2.78 17.64 -8.66
CA VAL A 395 -3.71 17.62 -7.53
C VAL A 395 -4.04 16.16 -7.17
N GLY A 396 -4.07 15.86 -5.87
CA GLY A 396 -4.30 14.50 -5.36
C GLY A 396 -3.03 13.67 -5.16
N GLN A 397 -1.85 14.17 -5.54
CA GLN A 397 -0.57 13.52 -5.21
C GLN A 397 -0.15 13.78 -3.77
N VAL A 398 0.57 12.82 -3.19
CA VAL A 398 1.13 12.93 -1.83
C VAL A 398 2.35 13.85 -1.84
N VAL A 399 2.47 14.67 -0.79
CA VAL A 399 3.67 15.45 -0.48
C VAL A 399 4.28 14.94 0.81
N ALA A 400 5.60 14.76 0.80
CA ALA A 400 6.40 14.47 2.00
C ALA A 400 7.51 15.52 2.15
N LEU A 401 7.59 16.15 3.31
CA LEU A 401 8.63 17.10 3.68
C LEU A 401 9.69 16.38 4.50
N TYR A 402 10.93 16.38 4.02
CA TYR A 402 12.06 15.76 4.68
C TYR A 402 12.97 16.82 5.30
N ASP A 403 13.42 16.57 6.53
CA ASP A 403 14.50 17.31 7.19
C ASP A 403 15.49 16.29 7.76
N ASP A 404 16.74 16.31 7.26
CA ASP A 404 17.76 15.28 7.52
C ASP A 404 17.20 13.84 7.47
N GLY A 405 16.38 13.57 6.44
CA GLY A 405 15.76 12.26 6.21
C GLY A 405 14.54 11.93 7.07
N ALA A 406 14.19 12.72 8.08
CA ALA A 406 12.95 12.58 8.86
C ALA A 406 11.78 13.29 8.17
N ILE A 407 10.58 12.69 8.18
CA ILE A 407 9.37 13.29 7.65
C ILE A 407 8.80 14.25 8.69
N VAL A 408 8.99 15.54 8.43
CA VAL A 408 8.53 16.65 9.30
C VAL A 408 7.16 17.18 8.92
N GLY A 409 6.62 16.75 7.78
CA GLY A 409 5.26 17.06 7.36
C GLY A 409 4.84 16.25 6.15
N SER A 410 3.54 16.04 6.01
CA SER A 410 2.97 15.33 4.86
C SER A 410 1.54 15.75 4.58
N GLY A 411 1.08 15.46 3.37
CA GLY A 411 -0.28 15.78 2.96
C GLY A 411 -0.55 15.46 1.50
N VAL A 412 -1.58 16.08 0.95
CA VAL A 412 -2.01 15.93 -0.44
C VAL A 412 -2.03 17.29 -1.13
N VAL A 413 -1.50 17.35 -2.35
CA VAL A 413 -1.54 18.56 -3.18
C VAL A 413 -3.00 18.97 -3.42
N SER A 414 -3.38 20.15 -2.95
CA SER A 414 -4.69 20.76 -3.17
C SER A 414 -4.68 21.79 -4.30
N SER A 415 -3.55 22.50 -4.49
CA SER A 415 -3.33 23.35 -5.66
C SER A 415 -1.84 23.47 -5.99
N ALA A 416 -1.53 23.82 -7.24
CA ALA A 416 -0.16 24.02 -7.71
C ALA A 416 -0.12 25.14 -8.77
N SER A 417 0.82 26.08 -8.62
CA SER A 417 0.97 27.24 -9.51
C SER A 417 2.42 27.61 -9.79
N ARG A 418 2.64 28.35 -10.89
CA ARG A 418 3.92 28.97 -11.24
C ARG A 418 4.32 30.09 -10.28
N ASN A 419 3.34 30.95 -10.02
CA ASN A 419 3.39 32.07 -9.08
C ASN A 419 2.41 31.75 -7.96
#